data_AF-A0A7J7MCK5-F1
#
_entry.id   AF-A0A7J7MCK5-F1
#
_cell.length_a   1.000
_cell.length_b   1.000
_cell.length_c   1.000
_cell.angle_alpha   90.00
_cell.angle_beta   90.00
_cell.angle_gamma   90.00
#
_symmetry.space_group_name_H-M   'P 1'
#
loop_
_entity.id
_entity.type
_entity.pdbx_description
1 polymer ?
#
loop_
_entity_poly.entity_id
_entity_poly.type
_entity_poly.pdbx_seq_one_letter_code
_entity_poly.pdbx_strand_id
1 'polypeptide(L)'
;MPITRVHHPLHFDYVKDLWFIEQAQYEINIYGTDESDNLKVSSFRNMREKGIQEFERNATLKYLRNRWLYLKRNYKNWVTLKQLVGECYNEVTGTFDLTKPEWVEILEVLPEVKRFKHDVLRHRNK
;
A
#
# COMPACT_ATOMS: atom_id res chain seq x y z
N MET A 1 -28.30 -13.26 20.28
CA MET A 1 -28.09 -13.05 18.83
C MET A 1 -26.60 -13.18 18.55
N PRO A 2 -26.14 -14.11 17.70
CA PRO A 2 -24.73 -14.17 17.35
C PRO A 2 -24.43 -12.96 16.48
N ILE A 3 -23.43 -12.17 16.88
CA ILE A 3 -22.84 -11.14 16.03
C ILE A 3 -22.21 -11.90 14.86
N THR A 4 -22.94 -11.98 13.75
CA THR A 4 -22.36 -12.37 12.47
C THR A 4 -21.24 -11.38 12.20
N ARG A 5 -19.98 -11.81 12.41
CA ARG A 5 -18.83 -11.14 11.84
C ARG A 5 -19.08 -11.13 10.33
N VAL A 6 -19.50 -9.98 9.83
CA VAL A 6 -19.57 -9.71 8.40
C VAL A 6 -18.17 -9.98 7.90
N HIS A 7 -17.99 -11.08 7.16
CA HIS A 7 -16.70 -11.40 6.57
C HIS A 7 -16.29 -10.21 5.72
N HIS A 8 -15.25 -9.49 6.18
CA HIS A 8 -14.80 -8.28 5.51
C HIS A 8 -14.45 -8.64 4.06
N PRO A 9 -15.04 -7.96 3.06
CA PRO A 9 -14.75 -8.24 1.67
C PRO A 9 -13.27 -7.93 1.44
N LEU A 10 -12.51 -8.98 1.09
CA LEU A 10 -11.06 -8.98 0.88
C LEU A 10 -10.25 -8.48 2.10
N HIS A 11 -9.77 -9.41 2.94
CA HIS A 11 -8.50 -9.15 3.62
C HIS A 11 -7.42 -9.17 2.54
N PHE A 12 -6.97 -7.98 2.14
CA PHE A 12 -5.75 -7.84 1.35
C PHE A 12 -4.58 -8.34 2.19
N ASP A 13 -3.99 -9.45 1.74
CA ASP A 13 -2.70 -9.94 2.18
C ASP A 13 -1.63 -9.48 1.18
N TYR A 14 -0.40 -9.95 1.38
CA TYR A 14 0.72 -9.61 0.52
C TYR A 14 0.48 -9.92 -0.96
N VAL A 15 -0.12 -11.08 -1.26
CA VAL A 15 -0.33 -11.54 -2.64
C VAL A 15 -1.37 -10.65 -3.32
N LYS A 16 -2.46 -10.34 -2.63
CA LYS A 16 -3.53 -9.50 -3.19
C LYS A 16 -3.08 -8.05 -3.36
N ASP A 17 -2.29 -7.52 -2.41
CA ASP A 17 -1.75 -6.16 -2.53
C ASP A 17 -0.79 -6.05 -3.72
N LEU A 18 0.08 -7.04 -3.90
CA LEU A 18 1.02 -7.07 -5.01
C LEU A 18 0.29 -7.09 -6.35
N TRP A 19 -0.67 -8.01 -6.51
CA TRP A 19 -1.52 -8.05 -7.71
C TRP A 19 -2.23 -6.71 -7.95
N PHE A 20 -2.74 -6.08 -6.89
CA PHE A 20 -3.45 -4.82 -7.01
C PHE A 20 -2.54 -3.67 -7.42
N ILE A 21 -1.31 -3.62 -6.92
CA ILE A 21 -0.29 -2.64 -7.34
C ILE A 21 0.06 -2.84 -8.81
N GLU A 22 0.27 -4.09 -9.25
CA GLU A 22 0.56 -4.41 -10.64
C GLU A 22 -0.57 -3.99 -11.58
N GLN A 23 -1.82 -4.30 -11.21
CA GLN A 23 -2.98 -3.88 -11.99
C GLN A 23 -3.14 -2.35 -11.98
N ALA A 24 -2.88 -1.68 -10.86
CA ALA A 24 -2.89 -0.23 -10.79
C ALA A 24 -1.84 0.39 -11.74
N GLN A 25 -0.62 -0.12 -11.73
CA GLN A 25 0.45 0.31 -12.63
C GLN A 25 0.08 0.07 -14.10
N TYR A 26 -0.46 -1.11 -14.42
CA TYR A 26 -0.96 -1.41 -15.76
C TYR A 26 -2.02 -0.40 -16.21
N GLU A 27 -3.03 -0.13 -15.38
CA GLU A 27 -4.10 0.81 -15.72
C GLU A 27 -3.57 2.25 -15.87
N ILE A 28 -2.60 2.68 -15.04
CA ILE A 28 -1.93 3.98 -15.18
C ILE A 28 -1.17 4.06 -16.50
N ASN A 29 -0.44 3.00 -16.88
CA ASN A 29 0.35 3.01 -18.11
C ASN A 29 -0.52 3.04 -19.38
N ILE A 30 -1.71 2.43 -19.33
CA ILE A 30 -2.62 2.38 -20.49
C ILE A 30 -3.55 3.59 -20.54
N TYR A 31 -4.13 3.99 -19.40
CA TYR A 31 -5.21 4.98 -19.35
C TYR A 31 -4.79 6.30 -18.69
N GLY A 32 -3.61 6.38 -18.09
CA GLY A 32 -3.13 7.53 -17.34
C GLY A 32 -3.82 7.70 -15.98
N THR A 33 -3.49 8.80 -15.31
CA THR A 33 -4.11 9.22 -14.05
C THR A 33 -5.26 10.20 -14.27
N ASP A 34 -6.02 10.47 -13.22
CA ASP A 34 -6.93 11.62 -13.14
C ASP A 34 -6.16 12.93 -12.84
N GLU A 35 -6.89 14.03 -12.75
CA GLU A 35 -6.36 15.38 -12.47
C GLU A 35 -5.66 15.50 -11.10
N SER A 36 -5.89 14.53 -10.20
CA SER A 36 -5.30 14.47 -8.86
C SER A 36 -4.19 13.41 -8.76
N ASP A 37 -3.62 12.98 -9.89
CA ASP A 37 -2.57 11.95 -9.96
C ASP A 37 -3.02 10.60 -9.34
N ASN A 38 -4.30 10.27 -9.42
CA ASN A 38 -4.85 8.98 -8.98
C ASN A 38 -5.33 8.13 -10.15
N LEU A 39 -5.60 6.86 -9.87
CA LEU A 39 -6.29 5.98 -10.82
C LEU A 39 -7.66 6.57 -11.19
N LYS A 40 -7.99 6.52 -12.48
CA LYS A 40 -9.31 6.90 -12.97
C LYS A 40 -10.40 6.00 -12.37
N VAL A 41 -11.62 6.54 -12.25
CA VAL A 41 -12.78 5.76 -11.79
C VAL A 41 -13.04 4.53 -12.65
N SER A 42 -12.84 4.64 -13.96
CA SER A 42 -12.92 3.52 -14.92
C SER A 42 -11.89 2.44 -14.61
N SER A 43 -10.65 2.81 -14.30
CA SER A 43 -9.60 1.87 -13.92
C SER A 43 -9.96 1.05 -12.68
N PHE A 44 -10.54 1.68 -11.65
CA PHE A 44 -11.04 0.92 -10.49
C PHE A 44 -12.16 -0.06 -10.83
N ARG A 45 -12.99 0.23 -11.85
CA ARG A 45 -14.03 -0.70 -12.33
C ARG A 45 -13.41 -1.88 -13.07
N ASN A 46 -12.47 -1.62 -13.97
CA ASN A 46 -11.71 -2.66 -14.69
C ASN A 46 -10.99 -3.60 -13.71
N MET A 47 -10.27 -3.03 -12.73
CA MET A 47 -9.57 -3.79 -11.71
C MET A 47 -10.52 -4.62 -10.85
N ARG A 48 -11.72 -4.12 -10.56
CA ARG A 48 -12.72 -4.87 -9.81
C ARG A 48 -13.19 -6.10 -10.58
N GLU A 49 -13.49 -5.95 -11.87
CA GLU A 49 -13.94 -7.07 -12.72
C GLU A 49 -12.86 -8.16 -12.82
N LYS A 50 -11.62 -7.76 -13.08
CA LYS A 50 -10.47 -8.68 -13.07
C LYS A 50 -10.26 -9.35 -11.70
N GLY A 51 -10.37 -8.59 -10.62
CA GLY A 51 -10.17 -9.11 -9.26
C GLY A 51 -11.25 -10.10 -8.82
N ILE A 52 -12.49 -9.95 -9.32
CA ILE A 52 -13.55 -10.95 -9.12
C ILE A 52 -13.19 -12.25 -9.81
N GLN A 53 -12.64 -12.20 -11.03
CA GLN A 53 -12.19 -13.38 -11.77
C GLN A 53 -11.00 -14.06 -11.08
N GLU A 54 -10.05 -13.28 -10.58
CA GLU A 54 -8.81 -13.81 -9.98
C GLU A 54 -9.00 -14.37 -8.57
N PHE A 55 -9.80 -13.70 -7.73
CA PHE A 55 -9.89 -14.01 -6.29
C PHE A 55 -11.27 -14.49 -5.85
N GLU A 56 -12.21 -14.67 -6.79
CA GLU A 56 -13.61 -15.06 -6.53
C GLU A 56 -14.28 -14.19 -5.46
N ARG A 57 -13.87 -12.91 -5.37
CA ARG A 57 -14.29 -11.99 -4.32
C ARG A 57 -14.63 -10.63 -4.88
N ASN A 58 -15.78 -10.12 -4.45
CA ASN A 58 -16.30 -8.83 -4.87
C ASN A 58 -15.93 -7.74 -3.86
N ALA A 59 -14.93 -6.91 -4.17
CA ALA A 59 -14.68 -5.67 -3.45
C ALA A 59 -15.56 -4.53 -3.97
N THR A 60 -15.97 -3.64 -3.07
CA THR A 60 -16.61 -2.38 -3.47
C THR A 60 -15.56 -1.42 -4.05
N LEU A 61 -15.97 -0.54 -4.99
CA LEU A 61 -15.08 0.49 -5.53
C LEU A 61 -14.51 1.41 -4.43
N LYS A 62 -15.32 1.71 -3.40
CA LYS A 62 -14.88 2.48 -2.23
C LYS A 62 -13.72 1.79 -1.52
N TYR A 63 -13.81 0.47 -1.33
CA TYR A 63 -12.76 -0.31 -0.69
C TYR A 63 -11.47 -0.31 -1.50
N LEU A 64 -11.55 -0.53 -2.82
CA LEU A 64 -10.38 -0.50 -3.72
C LEU A 64 -9.69 0.87 -3.73
N ARG A 65 -10.47 1.96 -3.77
CA ARG A 65 -9.92 3.33 -3.69
C ARG A 65 -9.21 3.58 -2.36
N ASN A 66 -9.84 3.21 -1.25
CA ASN A 66 -9.24 3.36 0.06
C ASN A 66 -7.95 2.53 0.19
N ARG A 67 -7.94 1.33 -0.41
CA ARG A 67 -6.73 0.49 -0.43
C ARG A 67 -5.62 1.11 -1.26
N TRP A 68 -5.94 1.65 -2.44
CA TRP A 68 -4.97 2.37 -3.28
C TRP A 68 -4.37 3.57 -2.54
N LEU A 69 -5.20 4.43 -1.95
CA LEU A 69 -4.72 5.60 -1.20
C LEU A 69 -3.84 5.18 -0.02
N TYR A 70 -4.22 4.12 0.69
CA TYR A 70 -3.41 3.55 1.75
C TYR A 70 -2.04 3.08 1.24
N LEU A 71 -1.99 2.29 0.16
CA LEU A 71 -0.76 1.79 -0.43
C LEU A 71 0.15 2.92 -0.94
N LYS A 72 -0.42 3.89 -1.67
CA LYS A 72 0.30 5.07 -2.18
C LYS A 72 0.90 5.91 -1.03
N ARG A 73 0.12 6.16 0.03
CA ARG A 73 0.59 6.87 1.22
C ARG A 73 1.73 6.13 1.91
N ASN A 74 1.62 4.81 2.08
CA ASN A 74 2.66 4.02 2.72
C ASN A 74 3.96 4.02 1.92
N TYR A 75 3.88 3.90 0.59
CA TYR A 75 5.04 4.00 -0.28
C TYR A 75 5.71 5.36 -0.15
N LYS A 76 4.94 6.46 -0.19
CA LYS A 76 5.47 7.82 -0.02
C LYS A 76 6.20 7.97 1.33
N ASN A 77 5.57 7.55 2.42
CA ASN A 77 6.17 7.62 3.75
C ASN A 77 7.47 6.80 3.83
N TRP A 78 7.49 5.62 3.21
CA TRP A 78 8.69 4.77 3.17
C TRP A 78 9.82 5.41 2.37
N VAL A 79 9.52 6.01 1.21
CA VAL A 79 10.52 6.75 0.40
C VAL A 79 11.06 7.94 1.19
N THR A 80 10.19 8.72 1.83
CA THR A 80 10.61 9.85 2.68
C THR A 80 11.52 9.38 3.81
N LEU A 81 11.18 8.28 4.49
CA LEU A 81 12.03 7.72 5.54
C LEU A 81 13.38 7.27 4.96
N LYS A 82 13.40 6.54 3.84
CA LYS A 82 14.63 6.10 3.16
C LYS A 82 15.52 7.27 2.76
N GLN A 83 14.95 8.37 2.29
CA GLN A 83 15.70 9.59 1.96
C GLN A 83 16.28 10.27 3.21
N LEU A 84 15.55 10.24 4.32
CA LEU A 84 15.98 10.87 5.57
C LEU A 84 17.14 10.11 6.23
N VAL A 85 17.09 8.78 6.24
CA VAL A 85 18.03 7.94 7.01
C VAL A 85 19.08 7.24 6.15
N GLY A 86 18.93 7.26 4.83
CA GLY A 86 19.92 6.82 3.85
C GLY A 86 20.55 5.47 4.17
N GLU A 87 21.73 5.52 4.77
CA GLU A 87 22.59 4.38 5.11
C GLU A 87 21.97 3.39 6.11
N CYS A 88 21.03 3.85 6.94
CA CYS A 88 20.33 2.96 7.87
C CYS A 88 19.31 2.04 7.18
N TYR A 89 19.06 2.21 5.87
CA TYR A 89 18.16 1.33 5.14
C TYR A 89 18.86 0.07 4.64
N ASN A 90 18.38 -1.10 5.07
CA ASN A 90 18.90 -2.39 4.66
C ASN A 90 18.09 -2.95 3.49
N GLU A 91 18.68 -2.98 2.29
CA GLU A 91 17.98 -3.43 1.08
C GLU A 91 17.68 -4.93 1.08
N VAL A 92 18.53 -5.72 1.74
CA VAL A 92 18.41 -7.19 1.83
C VAL A 92 17.19 -7.57 2.66
N THR A 93 17.09 -7.03 3.87
CA THR A 93 15.97 -7.32 4.79
C THR A 93 14.74 -6.47 4.49
N GLY A 94 14.94 -5.29 3.89
CA GLY A 94 13.89 -4.29 3.69
C GLY A 94 13.53 -3.51 4.95
N THR A 95 14.40 -3.52 5.97
CA THR A 95 14.22 -2.84 7.26
C THR A 95 15.03 -1.56 7.35
N PHE A 96 14.70 -0.75 8.36
CA PHE A 96 15.52 0.38 8.78
C PHE A 96 16.24 0.00 10.07
N ASP A 97 17.56 -0.10 10.00
CA ASP A 97 18.44 -0.54 11.08
C ASP A 97 18.78 0.65 12.00
N LEU A 98 17.72 1.35 12.44
CA LEU A 98 17.78 2.51 13.33
C LEU A 98 17.75 2.08 14.79
N THR A 99 18.56 2.75 15.60
CA THR A 99 18.59 2.62 17.06
C THR A 99 17.32 3.19 17.70
N LYS A 100 17.09 2.87 18.99
CA LYS A 100 15.93 3.40 19.72
C LYS A 100 15.91 4.94 19.78
N PRO A 101 17.03 5.65 20.07
CA PRO A 101 17.06 7.10 20.04
C PRO A 101 16.72 7.70 18.67
N GLU A 102 17.31 7.17 17.59
CA GLU A 102 17.02 7.67 16.22
C GLU A 102 15.55 7.50 15.85
N TRP A 103 14.92 6.39 16.26
CA TRP A 103 13.48 6.22 16.09
C TRP A 103 12.66 7.26 16.86
N VAL A 104 13.12 7.76 18.01
CA VAL A 104 12.40 8.81 18.75
C VAL A 104 12.45 10.11 17.95
N GLU A 105 13.64 10.53 17.52
CA GLU A 105 13.84 11.76 16.74
C GLU A 105 13.05 11.76 15.42
N ILE A 106 13.08 10.64 14.68
CA ILE A 106 12.33 10.50 13.44
C ILE A 106 10.83 10.60 13.69
N LEU A 107 10.32 10.02 14.78
CA LEU A 107 8.88 10.01 15.06
C LEU A 107 8.34 11.34 15.57
N GLU A 108 9.20 12.25 16.02
CA GLU A 108 8.83 13.64 16.27
C GLU A 108 8.52 14.38 14.97
N VAL A 109 9.25 14.08 13.89
CA VAL A 109 9.11 14.75 12.58
C VAL A 109 8.14 14.02 11.64
N LEU A 110 8.15 12.69 11.64
CA LEU A 110 7.41 11.81 10.72
C LEU A 110 6.68 10.69 11.49
N PRO A 111 5.69 11.00 12.33
CA PRO A 111 5.01 10.01 13.17
C PRO A 111 4.33 8.88 12.37
N GLU A 112 3.93 9.14 11.12
CA GLU A 112 3.30 8.17 10.23
C GLU A 112 4.23 7.03 9.77
N VAL A 113 5.54 7.16 9.97
CA VAL A 113 6.52 6.10 9.64
C VAL A 113 6.66 5.07 10.75
N LYS A 114 6.02 5.28 11.91
CA LYS A 114 6.08 4.37 13.09
C LYS A 114 5.88 2.90 12.76
N ARG A 115 5.05 2.61 11.77
CA ARG A 115 4.80 1.23 11.32
C ARG A 115 6.09 0.53 10.85
N PHE A 116 7.04 1.25 10.27
CA PHE A 116 8.27 0.68 9.71
C PHE A 116 9.31 0.30 10.77
N LYS A 117 9.02 0.59 12.05
CA LYS A 117 9.80 0.09 13.18
C LYS A 117 9.68 -1.44 13.35
N HIS A 118 8.54 -2.00 12.93
CA HIS A 118 8.22 -3.42 13.13
C HIS A 118 7.81 -4.14 11.84
N ASP A 119 7.51 -3.38 10.78
CA ASP A 119 7.10 -3.90 9.49
C ASP A 119 8.06 -3.48 8.37
N VAL A 120 8.22 -4.34 7.38
CA VAL A 120 8.83 -3.98 6.10
C VAL A 120 7.78 -3.44 5.13
N LEU A 121 8.19 -2.57 4.20
CA LEU A 121 7.38 -2.31 3.03
C LEU A 121 7.43 -3.54 2.12
N ARG A 122 6.36 -4.33 2.15
CA ARG A 122 6.33 -5.62 1.44
C ARG A 122 6.40 -5.49 -0.08
N HIS A 123 5.92 -4.36 -0.64
CA HIS A 123 5.83 -4.12 -2.09
C HIS A 123 6.94 -3.21 -2.64
N ARG A 124 8.14 -3.25 -2.03
CA ARG A 124 9.25 -2.31 -2.28
C ARG A 124 10.07 -2.55 -3.56
N ASN A 125 9.95 -3.72 -4.19
CA ASN A 125 10.82 -4.18 -5.29
C ASN A 125 10.12 -4.20 -6.66
N LYS A 126 9.33 -3.18 -7.02
CA LYS A 126 8.78 -3.04 -8.37
C LYS A 126 8.78 -1.59 -8.83
#